data_AF-A0A2H0XY57-F1
#
_entry.id   AF-A0A2H0XY57-F1
#
_cell.length_a   1.000
_cell.length_b   1.000
_cell.length_c   1.000
_cell.angle_alpha   90.00
_cell.angle_beta   90.00
_cell.angle_gamma   90.00
#
_symmetry.space_group_name_H-M   'P 1'
#
loop_
_entity.id
_entity.type
_entity.pdbx_description
1 polymer ?
#
loop_
_entity_poly.entity_id
_entity_poly.type
_entity_poly.pdbx_seq_one_letter_code
_entity_poly.pdbx_strand_id
1 'polypeptide(L)'
;MQKSTYQRVLLKFSGEALAGDKHLGYDPDVLDFLGDEICSAKQLGIEIGIVIGGGNIFRGLAASQRGMNRVRADYMGMLATVINALAIQDVLESKGLKVRVMSAIQMIEVAEPMIIRLADEYLAKGDIVIFSGGTGRPFFSTDSGAALRAVEIRADAIIKATKVEGVYDKDPEKFSDAKFFSHLNYQTAIEKQLKVMDLTAITLCQDNNLPIIVYNMKKAGNLKRLLLGESVGTIIDRS
;
A
#
# COMPACT_ATOMS: atom_id res chain seq x y z
N MET A 1 -27.05 6.09 -1.26
CA MET A 1 -25.58 6.22 -1.20
C MET A 1 -25.01 5.65 -2.50
N GLN A 2 -24.07 6.34 -3.15
CA GLN A 2 -23.36 5.76 -4.30
C GLN A 2 -22.59 4.52 -3.85
N LYS A 3 -22.71 3.43 -4.60
CA LYS A 3 -22.10 2.14 -4.29
C LYS A 3 -20.73 2.06 -4.96
N SER A 4 -19.72 1.56 -4.26
CA SER A 4 -18.38 1.37 -4.83
C SER A 4 -18.39 0.30 -5.92
N THR A 5 -17.51 0.47 -6.91
CA THR A 5 -17.21 -0.54 -7.93
C THR A 5 -16.46 -1.74 -7.35
N TYR A 6 -15.82 -1.57 -6.18
CA TYR A 6 -15.05 -2.59 -5.47
C TYR A 6 -15.79 -2.99 -4.19
N GLN A 7 -15.68 -4.25 -3.80
CA GLN A 7 -16.14 -4.77 -2.50
C GLN A 7 -14.98 -4.81 -1.50
N ARG A 8 -13.81 -5.27 -1.94
CA ARG A 8 -12.61 -5.43 -1.10
C ARG A 8 -11.39 -4.90 -1.81
N VAL A 9 -10.61 -4.06 -1.14
CA VAL A 9 -9.37 -3.50 -1.70
C VAL A 9 -8.21 -3.63 -0.74
N LEU A 10 -7.00 -3.69 -1.29
CA LEU A 10 -5.79 -3.53 -0.51
C LEU A 10 -5.15 -2.17 -0.84
N LEU A 11 -5.16 -1.26 0.12
CA LEU A 11 -4.48 0.02 0.02
C LEU A 11 -3.00 -0.17 0.34
N LYS A 12 -2.12 0.25 -0.58
CA LYS A 12 -0.68 0.21 -0.37
C LYS A 12 -0.12 1.62 -0.32
N PHE A 13 0.48 1.95 0.81
CA PHE A 13 1.19 3.21 1.03
C PHE A 13 2.70 2.97 1.14
N SER A 14 3.49 3.90 0.61
CA SER A 14 4.93 3.94 0.89
C SER A 14 5.16 4.53 2.28
N GLY A 15 6.19 4.05 2.99
CA GLY A 15 6.53 4.61 4.30
C GLY A 15 6.95 6.06 4.18
N GLU A 16 7.70 6.39 3.13
CA GLU A 16 8.12 7.75 2.79
C GLU A 16 6.96 8.72 2.58
N ALA A 17 5.76 8.23 2.27
CA ALA A 17 4.58 9.08 2.18
C ALA A 17 4.23 9.67 3.56
N LEU A 18 4.42 8.92 4.65
CA LEU A 18 4.07 9.35 6.01
C LEU A 18 4.95 10.46 6.56
N ALA A 19 6.14 10.65 5.99
CA ALA A 19 7.07 11.69 6.43
C ALA A 19 6.77 13.06 5.80
N GLY A 20 5.83 13.14 4.84
CA GLY A 20 5.52 14.38 4.13
C GLY A 20 6.73 14.93 3.37
N ASP A 21 7.09 16.18 3.68
CA ASP A 21 8.30 16.84 3.18
C ASP A 21 9.54 16.55 4.03
N LYS A 22 9.36 15.90 5.19
CA LYS A 22 10.46 15.39 6.01
C LYS A 22 10.99 14.10 5.38
N HIS A 23 12.27 13.83 5.58
CA HIS A 23 12.90 12.58 5.08
C HIS A 23 12.82 11.42 6.08
N LEU A 24 12.48 11.69 7.34
CA LEU A 24 12.45 10.72 8.44
C LEU A 24 11.29 11.02 9.40
N GLY A 25 10.70 9.98 9.98
CA GLY A 25 9.66 10.08 11.00
C GLY A 25 8.26 10.25 10.39
N TYR A 26 7.48 11.16 11.00
CA TYR A 26 6.08 11.38 10.67
C TYR A 26 5.78 12.86 10.45
N ASP A 27 4.86 13.11 9.53
CA ASP A 27 4.16 14.37 9.38
C ASP A 27 2.72 14.19 9.88
N PRO A 28 2.33 14.82 11.01
CA PRO A 28 0.99 14.71 11.57
C PRO A 28 -0.11 15.09 10.57
N ASP A 29 0.12 16.09 9.73
CA ASP A 29 -0.87 16.57 8.76
C ASP A 29 -1.11 15.51 7.67
N VAL A 30 -0.06 14.79 7.27
CA VAL A 30 -0.18 13.69 6.29
C VAL A 30 -0.88 12.48 6.90
N LEU A 31 -0.60 12.17 8.16
CA LEU A 31 -1.28 11.10 8.88
C LEU A 31 -2.78 11.40 9.00
N ASP A 32 -3.14 12.60 9.42
CA ASP A 32 -4.53 13.02 9.57
C ASP A 32 -5.28 12.99 8.22
N PHE A 33 -4.64 13.54 7.17
CA PHE A 33 -5.15 13.49 5.80
C PHE A 33 -5.38 12.05 5.30
N LEU A 34 -4.44 11.14 5.55
CA LEU A 34 -4.61 9.73 5.20
C LEU A 34 -5.78 9.09 5.95
N GLY A 35 -5.92 9.42 7.23
CA GLY A 35 -7.04 8.97 8.05
C GLY A 35 -8.39 9.44 7.50
N ASP A 36 -8.48 10.69 7.03
CA ASP A 36 -9.69 11.24 6.40
C ASP A 36 -10.02 10.55 5.07
N GLU A 37 -9.02 10.33 4.21
CA GLU A 37 -9.21 9.60 2.95
C GLU A 37 -9.73 8.18 3.20
N ILE A 38 -9.14 7.45 4.16
CA ILE A 38 -9.55 6.09 4.50
C ILE A 38 -10.95 6.08 5.13
N CYS A 39 -11.26 7.05 5.99
CA CYS A 39 -12.60 7.20 6.56
C CYS A 39 -13.65 7.45 5.47
N SER A 40 -13.33 8.31 4.50
CA SER A 40 -14.20 8.59 3.35
C SER A 40 -14.44 7.36 2.47
N ALA A 41 -13.41 6.52 2.30
CA ALA A 41 -13.51 5.24 1.60
C ALA A 41 -14.37 4.25 2.39
N LYS A 42 -14.20 4.19 3.72
CA LYS A 42 -14.96 3.27 4.57
C LYS A 42 -16.46 3.55 4.57
N GLN A 43 -16.87 4.81 4.42
CA GLN A 43 -18.28 5.20 4.25
C GLN A 43 -18.95 4.59 3.00
N LEU A 44 -18.18 4.09 2.02
CA LEU A 44 -18.71 3.37 0.86
C LEU A 44 -19.12 1.92 1.18
N GLY A 45 -18.86 1.44 2.40
CA GLY A 45 -19.19 0.07 2.82
C GLY A 45 -18.21 -0.99 2.35
N ILE A 46 -17.03 -0.61 1.87
CA ILE A 46 -16.01 -1.54 1.39
C ILE A 46 -15.17 -2.14 2.52
N GLU A 47 -14.59 -3.30 2.22
CA GLU A 47 -13.62 -4.00 3.05
C GLU A 47 -12.21 -3.51 2.71
N ILE A 48 -11.44 -3.07 3.71
CA ILE A 48 -10.17 -2.37 3.50
C ILE A 48 -9.04 -3.11 4.20
N GLY A 49 -8.13 -3.68 3.40
CA GLY A 49 -6.80 -4.07 3.84
C GLY A 49 -5.79 -2.95 3.61
N ILE A 50 -4.78 -2.83 4.47
CA ILE A 50 -3.73 -1.81 4.35
C ILE A 50 -2.36 -2.47 4.44
N VAL A 51 -1.43 -2.08 3.56
CA VAL A 51 0.01 -2.34 3.69
C VAL A 51 0.76 -1.03 3.63
N ILE A 52 1.65 -0.82 4.61
CA ILE A 52 2.47 0.39 4.71
C ILE A 52 3.96 0.02 4.69
N GLY A 53 4.74 0.73 3.86
CA GLY A 53 6.19 0.58 3.82
C GLY A 53 6.90 1.17 5.04
N GLY A 54 8.18 0.85 5.25
CA GLY A 54 8.97 1.30 6.42
C GLY A 54 10.00 2.40 6.15
N GLY A 55 10.06 2.93 4.93
CA GLY A 55 11.17 3.76 4.44
C GLY A 55 11.32 5.14 5.07
N ASN A 56 10.33 5.62 5.82
CA ASN A 56 10.40 6.82 6.67
C ASN A 56 11.10 6.59 8.02
N ILE A 57 11.26 5.34 8.46
CA ILE A 57 12.00 5.01 9.69
C ILE A 57 13.33 4.36 9.33
N PHE A 58 13.29 3.38 8.42
CA PHE A 58 14.48 2.62 8.05
C PHE A 58 14.50 2.25 6.57
N ARG A 59 15.63 2.53 5.91
CA ARG A 59 15.88 2.20 4.50
C ARG A 59 16.92 1.10 4.36
N GLY A 60 16.46 -0.15 4.32
CA GLY A 60 17.34 -1.32 4.33
C GLY A 60 18.32 -1.40 3.16
N LEU A 61 17.90 -1.02 1.95
CA LEU A 61 18.79 -1.06 0.78
C LEU A 61 19.97 -0.08 0.92
N ALA A 62 19.70 1.14 1.38
CA ALA A 62 20.73 2.15 1.61
C ALA A 62 21.69 1.75 2.75
N ALA A 63 21.17 1.13 3.82
CA ALA A 63 21.98 0.61 4.90
C ALA A 63 22.88 -0.55 4.44
N SER A 64 22.36 -1.45 3.61
CA SER A 64 23.12 -2.60 3.09
C SER A 64 24.23 -2.18 2.13
N GLN A 65 23.98 -1.18 1.27
CA GLN A 65 25.01 -0.56 0.42
C GLN A 65 26.15 0.07 1.22
N ARG A 66 25.92 0.41 2.49
CA ARG A 66 26.93 0.94 3.42
C ARG A 66 27.58 -0.13 4.31
N GLY A 67 27.44 -1.41 3.94
CA GLY A 67 28.12 -2.54 4.61
C GLY A 67 27.28 -3.30 5.64
N MET A 68 26.01 -2.94 5.83
CA MET A 68 25.12 -3.73 6.70
C MET A 68 24.73 -5.05 6.03
N ASN A 69 24.67 -6.12 6.82
CA ASN A 69 24.13 -7.40 6.35
C ASN A 69 22.68 -7.22 5.86
N ARG A 70 22.42 -7.63 4.61
CA ARG A 70 21.12 -7.45 3.94
C ARG A 70 19.95 -8.04 4.72
N VAL A 71 20.11 -9.25 5.27
CA VAL A 71 19.05 -9.93 6.04
C VAL A 71 18.67 -9.12 7.28
N ARG A 72 19.67 -8.62 8.03
CA ARG A 72 19.42 -7.76 9.20
C ARG A 72 18.74 -6.45 8.81
N ALA A 73 19.18 -5.83 7.73
CA ALA A 73 18.58 -4.60 7.21
C ALA A 73 17.11 -4.81 6.82
N ASP A 74 16.77 -5.94 6.18
CA ASP A 74 15.39 -6.23 5.82
C ASP A 74 14.52 -6.49 7.06
N TYR A 75 15.03 -7.17 8.10
CA TYR A 75 14.31 -7.29 9.38
C TYR A 75 14.06 -5.94 10.05
N MET A 76 15.04 -5.03 10.05
CA MET A 76 14.83 -3.67 10.55
C MET A 76 13.75 -2.93 9.74
N GLY A 77 13.73 -3.11 8.41
CA GLY A 77 12.68 -2.58 7.56
C GLY A 77 11.30 -3.16 7.88
N MET A 78 11.20 -4.48 8.13
CA MET A 78 9.96 -5.13 8.53
C MET A 78 9.46 -4.60 9.89
N LEU A 79 10.33 -4.42 10.88
CA LEU A 79 9.97 -3.80 12.16
C LEU A 79 9.48 -2.36 11.98
N ALA A 80 10.11 -1.58 11.10
CA ALA A 80 9.65 -0.24 10.76
C ALA A 80 8.21 -0.23 10.20
N THR A 81 7.81 -1.25 9.41
CA THR A 81 6.40 -1.36 8.95
C THR A 81 5.43 -1.60 10.10
N VAL A 82 5.83 -2.32 11.16
CA VAL A 82 5.00 -2.55 12.35
C VAL A 82 4.81 -1.25 13.12
N ILE A 83 5.88 -0.46 13.29
CA ILE A 83 5.79 0.86 13.94
C ILE A 83 4.84 1.78 13.16
N ASN A 84 4.94 1.80 11.83
CA ASN A 84 4.01 2.56 10.99
C ASN A 84 2.57 2.06 11.07
N ALA A 85 2.35 0.74 11.19
CA ALA A 85 1.02 0.18 11.34
C ALA A 85 0.35 0.66 12.63
N LEU A 86 1.09 0.74 13.74
CA LEU A 86 0.59 1.29 15.00
C LEU A 86 0.24 2.79 14.89
N ALA A 87 1.08 3.57 14.20
CA ALA A 87 0.79 5.00 13.99
C ALA A 87 -0.50 5.21 13.17
N ILE A 88 -0.71 4.41 12.12
CA ILE A 88 -1.95 4.48 11.33
C ILE A 88 -3.15 3.94 12.12
N GLN A 89 -2.96 2.90 12.92
CA GLN A 89 -4.00 2.37 13.79
C GLN A 89 -4.54 3.46 14.73
N ASP A 90 -3.66 4.16 15.45
CA ASP A 90 -4.05 5.25 16.37
C ASP A 90 -4.85 6.35 15.67
N VAL A 91 -4.41 6.78 14.49
CA VAL A 91 -5.10 7.81 13.69
C VAL A 91 -6.49 7.35 13.25
N LEU A 92 -6.63 6.11 12.80
CA LEU A 92 -7.92 5.58 12.35
C LEU A 92 -8.87 5.30 13.53
N GLU A 93 -8.35 4.81 14.66
CA GLU A 93 -9.13 4.57 15.87
C GLU A 93 -9.61 5.87 16.52
N SER A 94 -8.80 6.93 16.52
CA SER A 94 -9.22 8.26 16.97
C SER A 94 -10.35 8.85 16.11
N LYS A 95 -10.48 8.42 14.84
CA LYS A 95 -11.60 8.72 13.94
C LYS A 95 -12.78 7.74 14.08
N GLY A 96 -12.76 6.86 15.08
CA GLY A 96 -13.85 5.94 15.41
C GLY A 96 -13.91 4.66 14.56
N LEU A 97 -12.87 4.36 13.79
CA LEU A 97 -12.79 3.14 12.99
C LEU A 97 -12.24 1.98 13.84
N LYS A 98 -12.73 0.77 13.58
CA LYS A 98 -12.19 -0.45 14.18
C LYS A 98 -11.03 -0.97 13.31
N VAL A 99 -9.87 -1.17 13.93
CA VAL A 99 -8.64 -1.52 13.22
C VAL A 99 -7.98 -2.73 13.87
N ARG A 100 -7.36 -3.57 13.04
CA ARG A 100 -6.60 -4.75 13.46
C ARG A 100 -5.21 -4.70 12.83
N VAL A 101 -4.17 -4.71 13.64
CA VAL A 101 -2.79 -4.81 13.15
C VAL A 101 -2.36 -6.26 13.21
N MET A 102 -1.97 -6.81 12.06
CA MET A 102 -1.43 -8.16 11.93
C MET A 102 0.01 -8.12 11.44
N SER A 103 0.89 -8.92 12.04
CA SER A 103 2.31 -8.96 11.69
C SER A 103 2.75 -10.33 11.17
N ALA A 104 3.53 -10.32 10.09
CA ALA A 104 4.15 -11.52 9.53
C ALA A 104 5.29 -12.07 10.42
N ILE A 105 5.82 -11.21 11.31
CA ILE A 105 6.77 -11.59 12.37
C ILE A 105 5.97 -11.66 13.66
N GLN A 106 6.04 -12.79 14.37
CA GLN A 106 5.32 -12.94 15.64
C GLN A 106 5.86 -11.92 16.67
N MET A 107 4.96 -11.06 17.15
CA MET A 107 5.24 -10.02 18.14
C MET A 107 4.06 -10.02 19.11
N ILE A 108 4.15 -10.93 20.08
CA ILE A 108 3.20 -11.01 21.18
C ILE A 108 3.18 -9.62 21.86
N GLU A 109 2.07 -9.26 22.50
CA GLU A 109 1.80 -7.92 23.07
C GLU A 109 1.60 -6.76 22.07
N VAL A 110 2.18 -6.81 20.86
CA VAL A 110 2.19 -5.67 19.92
C VAL A 110 1.18 -5.80 18.78
N ALA A 111 1.13 -6.96 18.14
CA ALA A 111 0.30 -7.17 16.95
C ALA A 111 -0.20 -8.62 16.88
N GLU A 112 -1.37 -8.81 16.28
CA GLU A 112 -1.91 -10.15 16.07
C GLU A 112 -1.04 -10.94 15.06
N PRO A 113 -0.90 -12.26 15.20
CA PRO A 113 -0.21 -13.06 14.20
C PRO A 113 -0.97 -13.05 12.87
N MET A 114 -0.24 -13.05 11.75
CA MET A 114 -0.81 -13.03 10.40
C MET A 114 -1.54 -14.33 10.03
N ILE A 115 -2.81 -14.45 10.46
CA ILE A 115 -3.72 -15.55 10.16
C ILE A 115 -4.78 -15.07 9.16
N ILE A 116 -4.66 -15.47 7.89
CA ILE A 116 -5.53 -14.95 6.81
C ILE A 116 -7.01 -15.20 7.05
N ARG A 117 -7.38 -16.36 7.60
CA ARG A 117 -8.79 -16.65 7.94
C ARG A 117 -9.37 -15.65 8.94
N LEU A 118 -8.56 -15.20 9.90
CA LEU A 118 -8.97 -14.21 10.88
C LEU A 118 -9.05 -12.81 10.25
N ALA A 119 -8.10 -12.47 9.37
CA ALA A 119 -8.17 -11.24 8.58
C ALA A 119 -9.46 -11.16 7.75
N ASP A 120 -9.85 -12.26 7.09
CA ASP A 120 -11.10 -12.37 6.35
C ASP A 120 -12.33 -12.11 7.23
N GLU A 121 -12.36 -12.67 8.44
CA GLU A 121 -13.46 -12.43 9.39
C GLU A 121 -13.54 -10.98 9.86
N TYR A 122 -12.40 -10.34 10.12
CA TYR A 122 -12.34 -8.93 10.49
C TYR A 122 -12.83 -8.04 9.35
N LEU A 123 -12.34 -8.26 8.14
CA LEU A 123 -12.77 -7.54 6.94
C LEU A 123 -14.28 -7.66 6.73
N ALA A 124 -14.83 -8.89 6.84
CA ALA A 124 -16.26 -9.15 6.69
C ALA A 124 -17.14 -8.47 7.77
N LYS A 125 -16.60 -8.23 8.97
CA LYS A 125 -17.26 -7.46 10.03
C LYS A 125 -17.16 -5.94 9.83
N GLY A 126 -16.38 -5.52 8.83
CA GLY A 126 -16.12 -4.12 8.53
C GLY A 126 -14.95 -3.51 9.30
N ASP A 127 -14.16 -4.30 10.03
CA ASP A 127 -12.90 -3.82 10.59
C ASP A 127 -11.90 -3.54 9.44
N ILE A 128 -10.98 -2.60 9.66
CA ILE A 128 -9.83 -2.38 8.78
C ILE A 128 -8.70 -3.28 9.23
N VAL A 129 -8.05 -3.98 8.31
CA VAL A 129 -6.91 -4.86 8.63
C VAL A 129 -5.62 -4.27 8.07
N ILE A 130 -4.66 -3.96 8.94
CA ILE A 130 -3.33 -3.49 8.56
C ILE A 130 -2.36 -4.69 8.61
N PHE A 131 -1.79 -5.03 7.47
CA PHE A 131 -0.76 -6.06 7.33
C PHE A 131 0.63 -5.43 7.41
N SER A 132 1.39 -5.86 8.40
CA SER A 132 2.75 -5.39 8.70
C SER A 132 3.75 -6.55 8.71
N GLY A 133 5.04 -6.24 8.74
CA GLY A 133 6.12 -7.22 8.62
C GLY A 133 6.31 -7.75 7.19
N GLY A 134 5.67 -7.15 6.18
CA GLY A 134 5.81 -7.54 4.77
C GLY A 134 5.46 -9.01 4.52
N THR A 135 6.37 -9.75 3.88
CA THR A 135 6.24 -11.21 3.69
C THR A 135 6.75 -12.02 4.89
N GLY A 136 7.34 -11.35 5.91
CA GLY A 136 8.08 -12.00 6.99
C GLY A 136 9.43 -12.57 6.56
N ARG A 137 9.84 -12.33 5.30
CA ARG A 137 11.07 -12.88 4.71
C ARG A 137 11.94 -11.75 4.15
N PRO A 138 13.26 -11.77 4.42
CA PRO A 138 14.22 -10.90 3.73
C PRO A 138 14.18 -11.07 2.20
N PHE A 139 14.76 -10.11 1.48
CA PHE A 139 14.85 -10.02 0.02
C PHE A 139 13.57 -9.65 -0.72
N PHE A 140 12.42 -9.60 -0.03
CA PHE A 140 11.15 -9.14 -0.60
C PHE A 140 10.89 -7.68 -0.28
N SER A 141 10.18 -7.00 -1.17
CA SER A 141 9.76 -5.62 -0.95
C SER A 141 8.39 -5.59 -0.24
N THR A 142 7.99 -4.40 0.23
CA THR A 142 6.62 -4.16 0.72
C THR A 142 5.58 -4.25 -0.39
N ASP A 143 5.98 -4.01 -1.65
CA ASP A 143 5.10 -4.19 -2.81
C ASP A 143 4.83 -5.69 -3.03
N SER A 144 5.85 -6.55 -2.88
CA SER A 144 5.64 -8.01 -2.90
C SER A 144 4.75 -8.48 -1.76
N GLY A 145 4.92 -7.91 -0.56
CA GLY A 145 4.04 -8.16 0.59
C GLY A 145 2.59 -7.73 0.32
N ALA A 146 2.39 -6.56 -0.29
CA ALA A 146 1.06 -6.09 -0.68
C ALA A 146 0.39 -7.02 -1.70
N ALA A 147 1.11 -7.41 -2.75
CA ALA A 147 0.61 -8.35 -3.74
C ALA A 147 0.18 -9.68 -3.12
N LEU A 148 1.03 -10.24 -2.24
CA LEU A 148 0.73 -11.47 -1.52
C LEU A 148 -0.56 -11.36 -0.69
N ARG A 149 -0.66 -10.33 0.16
CA ARG A 149 -1.82 -10.16 1.05
C ARG A 149 -3.10 -9.91 0.28
N ALA A 150 -3.04 -9.11 -0.78
CA ALA A 150 -4.20 -8.84 -1.62
C ALA A 150 -4.74 -10.11 -2.29
N VAL A 151 -3.87 -10.99 -2.78
CA VAL A 151 -4.27 -12.29 -3.32
C VAL A 151 -4.91 -13.17 -2.24
N GLU A 152 -4.30 -13.28 -1.07
CA GLU A 152 -4.80 -14.16 0.00
C GLU A 152 -6.15 -13.71 0.56
N ILE A 153 -6.39 -12.41 0.69
CA ILE A 153 -7.69 -11.86 1.11
C ILE A 153 -8.67 -11.74 -0.06
N ARG A 154 -8.32 -12.14 -1.28
CA ARG A 154 -9.17 -12.02 -2.48
C ARG A 154 -9.65 -10.58 -2.69
N ALA A 155 -8.74 -9.61 -2.61
CA ALA A 155 -9.04 -8.23 -2.93
C ALA A 155 -9.38 -8.09 -4.42
N ASP A 156 -10.28 -7.17 -4.75
CA ASP A 156 -10.66 -6.84 -6.12
C ASP A 156 -9.58 -6.02 -6.83
N ALA A 157 -8.75 -5.28 -6.08
CA ALA A 157 -7.63 -4.51 -6.59
C ALA A 157 -6.61 -4.14 -5.50
N ILE A 158 -5.37 -3.90 -5.91
CA ILE A 158 -4.37 -3.17 -5.12
C ILE A 158 -4.42 -1.70 -5.52
N ILE A 159 -4.65 -0.82 -4.54
CA ILE A 159 -4.63 0.62 -4.76
C ILE A 159 -3.32 1.16 -4.20
N LYS A 160 -2.37 1.46 -5.08
CA LYS A 160 -1.04 1.93 -4.73
C LYS A 160 -0.97 3.45 -4.74
N ALA A 161 -0.82 4.03 -3.57
CA ALA A 161 -0.64 5.46 -3.37
C ALA A 161 0.75 5.93 -3.80
N THR A 162 0.81 7.04 -4.55
CA THR A 162 2.04 7.73 -4.95
C THR A 162 1.88 9.25 -4.90
N LYS A 163 2.98 10.00 -5.08
CA LYS A 163 3.00 11.48 -5.07
C LYS A 163 2.63 12.13 -6.42
N VAL A 164 2.57 11.34 -7.49
CA VAL A 164 2.29 11.77 -8.88
C VAL A 164 0.94 11.22 -9.36
N GLU A 165 0.42 11.67 -10.50
CA GLU A 165 -0.92 11.28 -10.99
C GLU A 165 -1.11 9.77 -11.16
N GLY A 166 -0.07 9.06 -11.57
CA GLY A 166 -0.10 7.62 -11.79
C GLY A 166 1.24 7.16 -12.38
N VAL A 167 1.18 6.33 -13.41
CA VAL A 167 2.35 5.81 -14.11
C VAL A 167 2.68 6.67 -15.32
N TYR A 168 3.97 6.98 -15.46
CA TYR A 168 4.54 7.72 -16.57
C TYR A 168 5.63 6.89 -17.24
N ASP A 169 5.95 7.19 -18.50
CA ASP A 169 7.06 6.56 -19.22
C ASP A 169 8.43 6.90 -18.61
N LYS A 170 8.54 8.03 -17.91
CA LYS A 170 9.69 8.48 -17.14
C LYS A 170 9.26 9.39 -15.99
N ASP A 171 10.21 9.71 -15.11
CA ASP A 171 9.97 10.49 -13.89
C ASP A 171 9.44 11.90 -14.22
N PRO A 172 8.16 12.22 -13.95
CA PRO A 172 7.57 13.50 -14.34
C PRO A 172 8.10 14.69 -13.53
N GLU A 173 8.76 14.44 -12.38
CA GLU A 173 9.41 15.50 -11.61
C GLU A 173 10.76 15.90 -12.22
N LYS A 174 11.36 15.04 -13.05
CA LYS A 174 12.66 15.27 -13.70
C LYS A 174 12.55 15.61 -15.17
N PHE A 175 11.49 15.15 -15.84
CA PHE A 175 11.29 15.27 -17.28
C PHE A 175 9.94 15.89 -17.56
N SER A 176 9.93 17.13 -18.05
CA SER A 176 8.70 17.86 -18.38
C SER A 176 7.91 17.24 -19.55
N ASP A 177 8.55 16.40 -20.36
CA ASP A 177 7.95 15.68 -21.49
C ASP A 177 7.52 14.24 -21.12
N ALA A 178 7.45 13.91 -19.83
CA ALA A 178 6.94 12.63 -19.35
C ALA A 178 5.47 12.41 -19.78
N LYS A 179 5.18 11.25 -20.34
CA LYS A 179 3.88 10.86 -20.85
C LYS A 179 3.14 10.00 -19.85
N PHE A 180 1.96 10.46 -19.47
CA PHE A 180 1.07 9.75 -18.56
C PHE A 180 0.36 8.59 -19.26
N PHE A 181 0.17 7.49 -18.55
CA PHE A 181 -0.67 6.38 -18.98
C PHE A 181 -1.93 6.32 -18.13
N SER A 182 -3.12 6.35 -18.73
CA SER A 182 -4.38 6.10 -18.00
C SER A 182 -4.65 4.61 -17.80
N HIS A 183 -4.18 3.77 -18.73
CA HIS A 183 -4.29 2.32 -18.69
C HIS A 183 -3.02 1.68 -19.25
N LEU A 184 -2.62 0.56 -18.66
CA LEU A 184 -1.49 -0.26 -19.08
C LEU A 184 -1.84 -1.73 -18.89
N ASN A 185 -1.26 -2.60 -19.71
CA ASN A 185 -1.23 -4.02 -19.40
C ASN A 185 0.06 -4.42 -18.70
N TYR A 186 0.03 -5.55 -17.98
CA TYR A 186 1.20 -6.05 -17.25
C TYR A 186 2.43 -6.20 -18.12
N GLN A 187 2.26 -6.73 -19.34
CA GLN A 187 3.37 -6.96 -20.26
C GLN A 187 4.09 -5.66 -20.63
N THR A 188 3.31 -4.61 -20.93
CA THR A 188 3.84 -3.28 -21.24
C THR A 188 4.57 -2.69 -20.05
N ALA A 189 4.03 -2.84 -18.83
CA ALA A 189 4.66 -2.34 -17.61
C ALA A 189 6.02 -3.03 -17.36
N ILE A 190 6.11 -4.33 -17.61
CA ILE A 190 7.34 -5.13 -17.48
C ILE A 190 8.35 -4.78 -18.57
N GLU A 191 7.96 -4.78 -19.84
CA GLU A 191 8.83 -4.53 -20.99
C GLU A 191 9.45 -3.13 -20.96
N LYS A 192 8.65 -2.12 -20.57
CA LYS A 192 9.11 -0.73 -20.43
C LYS A 192 9.80 -0.46 -19.10
N GLN A 193 9.92 -1.45 -18.22
CA GLN A 193 10.50 -1.34 -16.87
C GLN A 193 9.91 -0.15 -16.08
N LEU A 194 8.59 0.05 -16.19
CA LEU A 194 7.93 1.16 -15.53
C LEU A 194 8.01 0.99 -14.02
N LYS A 195 8.29 2.08 -13.30
CA LYS A 195 8.47 2.08 -11.83
C LYS A 195 7.13 2.02 -11.08
N VAL A 196 6.38 0.94 -11.30
CA VAL A 196 5.09 0.67 -10.67
C VAL A 196 5.30 0.02 -9.31
N MET A 197 5.84 -1.19 -9.33
CA MET A 197 6.18 -2.09 -8.22
C MET A 197 7.40 -2.91 -8.66
N ASP A 198 8.01 -3.70 -7.76
CA ASP A 198 9.02 -4.66 -8.19
C ASP A 198 8.42 -5.79 -9.06
N LEU A 199 9.26 -6.41 -9.89
CA LEU A 199 8.82 -7.44 -10.85
C LEU A 199 8.12 -8.61 -10.16
N THR A 200 8.58 -9.04 -8.99
CA THR A 200 7.96 -10.15 -8.23
C THR A 200 6.51 -9.83 -7.91
N ALA A 201 6.24 -8.60 -7.47
CA ALA A 201 4.89 -8.18 -7.13
C ALA A 201 4.00 -8.06 -8.37
N ILE A 202 4.52 -7.51 -9.47
CA ILE A 202 3.79 -7.40 -10.74
C ILE A 202 3.42 -8.78 -11.28
N THR A 203 4.37 -9.72 -11.32
CA THR A 203 4.12 -11.10 -11.77
C THR A 203 3.09 -11.79 -10.90
N LEU A 204 3.16 -11.64 -9.57
CA LEU A 204 2.17 -12.22 -8.68
C LEU A 204 0.75 -11.67 -8.93
N CYS A 205 0.62 -10.36 -9.17
CA CYS A 205 -0.66 -9.74 -9.54
C CYS A 205 -1.14 -10.24 -10.92
N GLN A 206 -0.24 -10.31 -11.90
CA GLN A 206 -0.54 -10.80 -13.24
C GLN A 206 -1.07 -12.23 -13.17
N ASP A 207 -0.41 -13.15 -12.49
CA ASP A 207 -0.80 -14.57 -12.39
C ASP A 207 -2.19 -14.76 -11.76
N ASN A 208 -2.58 -13.85 -10.86
CA ASN A 208 -3.84 -13.91 -10.13
C ASN A 208 -4.94 -12.98 -10.69
N ASN A 209 -4.75 -12.37 -11.86
CA ASN A 209 -5.70 -11.41 -12.44
C ASN A 209 -6.04 -10.24 -11.50
N LEU A 210 -5.12 -9.83 -10.64
CA LEU A 210 -5.38 -8.85 -9.57
C LEU A 210 -4.95 -7.45 -10.03
N PRO A 211 -5.86 -6.54 -10.43
CA PRO A 211 -5.53 -5.23 -10.95
C PRO A 211 -4.72 -4.38 -9.96
N ILE A 212 -3.78 -3.59 -10.50
CA ILE A 212 -3.04 -2.57 -9.75
C ILE A 212 -3.50 -1.19 -10.22
N ILE A 213 -3.92 -0.35 -9.29
CA ILE A 213 -4.35 1.03 -9.57
C ILE A 213 -3.38 1.97 -8.87
N VAL A 214 -2.63 2.76 -9.65
CA VAL A 214 -1.67 3.74 -9.14
C VAL A 214 -2.29 5.12 -9.18
N TYR A 215 -2.37 5.80 -8.04
CA TYR A 215 -3.04 7.08 -7.93
C TYR A 215 -2.27 8.12 -7.10
N ASN A 216 -2.54 9.40 -7.36
CA ASN A 216 -2.01 10.48 -6.56
C ASN A 216 -2.76 10.60 -5.23
N MET A 217 -2.07 10.31 -4.13
CA MET A 217 -2.64 10.43 -2.79
C MET A 217 -2.69 11.88 -2.28
N LYS A 218 -1.90 12.81 -2.83
CA LYS A 218 -1.87 14.21 -2.35
C LYS A 218 -3.15 15.00 -2.69
N LYS A 219 -4.02 14.45 -3.54
CA LYS A 219 -5.26 15.08 -3.97
C LYS A 219 -6.42 14.55 -3.14
N ALA A 220 -6.98 15.41 -2.31
CA ALA A 220 -8.15 15.10 -1.49
C ALA A 220 -9.31 14.52 -2.34
N GLY A 221 -9.95 13.48 -1.84
CA GLY A 221 -11.07 12.79 -2.46
C GLY A 221 -10.69 11.83 -3.58
N ASN A 222 -9.42 11.76 -4.01
CA ASN A 222 -9.02 10.86 -5.10
C ASN A 222 -9.29 9.40 -4.77
N LEU A 223 -9.05 8.97 -3.53
CA LEU A 223 -9.30 7.57 -3.15
C LEU A 223 -10.79 7.23 -3.30
N LYS A 224 -11.66 8.08 -2.79
CA LYS A 224 -13.11 7.89 -2.88
C LYS A 224 -13.60 7.88 -4.33
N ARG A 225 -13.14 8.83 -5.15
CA ARG A 225 -13.49 8.93 -6.58
C ARG A 225 -13.06 7.69 -7.36
N LEU A 226 -11.84 7.22 -7.12
CA LEU A 226 -11.31 5.96 -7.68
C LEU A 226 -12.21 4.78 -7.30
N LEU A 227 -12.59 4.67 -6.03
CA LEU A 227 -13.45 3.58 -5.53
C LEU A 227 -14.88 3.64 -6.10
N LEU A 228 -15.33 4.81 -6.55
CA LEU A 228 -16.60 5.00 -7.26
C LEU A 228 -16.49 4.72 -8.78
N GLY A 229 -15.30 4.33 -9.27
CA GLY A 229 -15.06 4.01 -10.67
C GLY A 229 -14.76 5.22 -11.56
N GLU A 230 -14.46 6.39 -10.97
CA GLU A 230 -13.98 7.52 -11.77
C GLU A 230 -12.56 7.25 -12.30
N SER A 231 -12.25 7.83 -13.46
CA SER A 231 -10.93 7.75 -14.08
C SER A 231 -9.87 8.53 -13.28
N VAL A 232 -9.30 7.87 -12.27
CA VAL A 232 -8.26 8.42 -11.40
C VAL A 232 -7.00 7.57 -11.51
N GLY A 233 -5.90 8.21 -11.92
CA GLY A 233 -4.60 7.58 -12.04
C GLY A 233 -4.51 6.54 -13.16
N THR A 234 -3.69 5.52 -12.95
CA THR A 234 -3.40 4.47 -13.95
C THR A 234 -3.91 3.13 -13.47
N ILE A 235 -4.66 2.44 -14.32
CA ILE A 235 -5.06 1.05 -14.10
C ILE A 235 -4.09 0.14 -14.84
N ILE A 236 -3.62 -0.92 -14.16
CA ILE A 236 -2.77 -1.96 -14.71
C ILE A 236 -3.46 -3.30 -14.53
N ASP A 237 -3.77 -3.97 -15.65
CA ASP A 237 -4.45 -5.26 -15.66
C ASP A 237 -3.98 -6.15 -16.84
N ARG A 238 -4.71 -7.23 -17.14
CA ARG A 238 -4.38 -8.15 -18.24
C ARG A 238 -4.88 -7.71 -19.63
N SER A 239 -5.64 -6.62 -19.72
CA SER A 239 -6.41 -6.23 -20.92
C SER A 239 -5.55 -5.79 -22.10
#